data_AF-A0A9E5P4L6-F1
#
_entry.id   AF-A0A9E5P4L6-F1
#
_cell.length_a   1.000
_cell.length_b   1.000
_cell.length_c   1.000
_cell.angle_alpha   90.00
_cell.angle_beta   90.00
_cell.angle_gamma   90.00
#
_symmetry.space_group_name_H-M   'P 1'
#
loop_
_entity.id
_entity.type
_entity.pdbx_description
1 polymer ?
#
loop_
_entity_poly.entity_id
_entity_poly.type
_entity_poly.pdbx_seq_one_letter_code
_entity_poly.pdbx_strand_id
1 'polypeptide(L)'
;MRLYRYFEGEVPHYLARHFWWAYMWRGLTWFFDHPVIISSILFGQYKKLKRATVEHVRRVALKGRTLQLTCVYGKLTPRVMDCIDPAPLHLTDIVPVQLELARDKAPRPDRLLATRMNAEHLAYRDDSFSTLMIFFLLHELP
;
A
#
# COMPACT_ATOMS: atom_id res chain seq x y z
N MET A 1 19.86 -20.44 9.29
CA MET A 1 20.17 -19.07 8.85
C MET A 1 18.96 -18.18 9.08
N ARG A 2 19.14 -17.01 9.69
CA ARG A 2 18.05 -16.03 9.89
C ARG A 2 17.87 -15.23 8.59
N LEU A 3 17.04 -15.74 7.68
CA LEU A 3 16.78 -15.18 6.34
C LEU A 3 16.39 -13.70 6.35
N TYR A 4 15.75 -13.23 7.43
CA TYR A 4 15.38 -11.82 7.59
C TYR A 4 16.56 -10.85 7.61
N ARG A 5 17.77 -11.30 7.97
CA ARG A 5 18.98 -10.47 8.02
C ARG A 5 19.40 -9.93 6.65
N TYR A 6 18.98 -10.59 5.57
CA TYR A 6 19.20 -10.10 4.21
C TYR A 6 18.52 -8.76 3.95
N PHE A 7 17.42 -8.50 4.66
CA PHE A 7 16.61 -7.29 4.52
C PHE A 7 16.94 -6.22 5.57
N GLU A 8 17.79 -6.55 6.55
CA GLU A 8 18.25 -5.59 7.55
C GLU A 8 19.17 -4.56 6.89
N GLY A 9 18.79 -3.28 6.96
CA GLY A 9 19.51 -2.16 6.35
C GLY A 9 18.69 -1.40 5.29
N GLU A 10 17.75 -2.07 4.63
CA GLU A 10 16.85 -1.45 3.65
C GLU A 10 15.48 -1.07 4.23
N VAL A 11 15.07 -1.75 5.30
CA VAL A 11 13.79 -1.53 5.98
C VAL A 11 13.98 -1.57 7.50
N PRO A 12 13.02 -1.05 8.30
CA PRO A 12 13.11 -1.05 9.75
C PRO A 12 13.19 -2.48 10.32
N HIS A 13 13.92 -2.64 11.44
CA HIS A 13 14.18 -3.95 12.02
C HIS A 13 12.90 -4.71 12.38
N TYR A 14 11.86 -4.03 12.89
CA TYR A 14 10.59 -4.66 13.23
C TYR A 14 9.93 -5.30 11.98
N LEU A 15 9.99 -4.60 10.84
CA LEU A 15 9.37 -5.04 9.59
C LEU A 15 10.15 -6.23 9.01
N ALA A 16 11.48 -6.13 8.97
CA ALA A 16 12.32 -7.25 8.57
C ALA A 16 12.10 -8.46 9.49
N ARG A 17 12.00 -8.28 10.80
CA ARG A 17 11.89 -9.39 11.75
C ARG A 17 10.55 -10.12 11.68
N HIS A 18 9.45 -9.40 11.58
CA HIS A 18 8.10 -9.97 11.71
C HIS A 18 7.41 -10.23 10.37
N PHE A 19 7.75 -9.44 9.34
CA PHE A 19 6.95 -9.32 8.12
C PHE A 19 7.72 -9.61 6.83
N TRP A 20 9.03 -9.92 6.89
CA TRP A 20 9.87 -10.19 5.71
C TRP A 20 9.27 -11.23 4.74
N TRP A 21 8.69 -12.29 5.29
CA TRP A 21 8.16 -13.40 4.52
C TRP A 21 6.93 -12.99 3.71
N ALA A 22 6.03 -12.19 4.29
CA ALA A 22 4.82 -11.75 3.59
C ALA A 22 5.12 -10.61 2.60
N TYR A 23 5.83 -9.57 3.05
CA TYR A 23 5.92 -8.28 2.35
C TYR A 23 7.15 -8.10 1.46
N MET A 24 8.23 -8.87 1.67
CA MET A 24 9.52 -8.64 1.01
C MET A 24 9.91 -9.76 0.05
N TRP A 25 9.49 -11.00 0.32
CA TRP A 25 9.83 -12.13 -0.53
C TRP A 25 8.91 -12.24 -1.75
N ARG A 26 9.45 -12.02 -2.96
CA ARG A 26 8.70 -11.98 -4.23
C ARG A 26 7.73 -13.15 -4.45
N GLY A 27 8.15 -14.36 -4.11
CA GLY A 27 7.30 -15.55 -4.29
C GLY A 27 6.10 -15.58 -3.34
N LEU A 28 6.27 -15.09 -2.12
CA LEU A 28 5.21 -15.06 -1.11
C LEU A 28 4.33 -13.83 -1.30
N THR A 29 4.90 -12.68 -1.72
CA THR A 29 4.10 -11.52 -2.11
C THR A 29 3.14 -11.87 -3.24
N TRP A 30 3.55 -12.70 -4.20
CA TRP A 30 2.66 -13.20 -5.25
C TRP A 30 1.54 -14.08 -4.68
N PHE A 31 1.85 -14.99 -3.76
CA PHE A 31 0.85 -15.83 -3.10
C PHE A 31 -0.17 -14.98 -2.32
N PHE A 32 0.29 -14.05 -1.48
CA PHE A 32 -0.58 -13.17 -0.69
C PHE A 32 -1.36 -12.15 -1.50
N ASP A 33 -1.01 -11.93 -2.78
CA ASP A 33 -1.73 -11.02 -3.66
C ASP A 33 -3.10 -11.56 -4.13
N HIS A 34 -3.33 -12.86 -3.98
CA HIS A 34 -4.56 -13.46 -4.48
C HIS A 34 -5.79 -13.04 -3.64
N PRO A 35 -6.87 -12.56 -4.28
CA PRO A 35 -8.07 -12.11 -3.58
C PRO A 35 -8.69 -13.14 -2.64
N VAL A 36 -8.52 -14.44 -2.94
CA VAL A 36 -9.00 -15.53 -2.07
C VAL A 36 -8.22 -15.54 -0.77
N ILE A 37 -6.89 -15.46 -0.83
CA ILE A 37 -6.01 -15.49 0.35
C ILE A 37 -6.23 -14.24 1.20
N ILE A 38 -6.27 -13.06 0.57
CA ILE A 38 -6.57 -11.80 1.27
C ILE A 38 -7.94 -11.88 1.95
N SER A 39 -8.95 -12.40 1.24
CA SER A 39 -10.28 -12.59 1.80
C SER A 39 -10.27 -13.58 2.97
N SER A 40 -9.48 -14.65 2.92
CA SER A 40 -9.37 -15.61 4.03
C SER A 40 -8.77 -14.97 5.28
N ILE A 41 -7.68 -14.20 5.13
CA ILE A 41 -7.05 -13.47 6.25
C ILE A 41 -8.00 -12.43 6.84
N LEU A 42 -8.84 -11.82 5.99
CA LEU A 42 -9.86 -10.85 6.39
C LEU A 42 -11.23 -11.49 6.68
N PHE A 43 -11.32 -12.80 6.94
CA PHE A 43 -12.55 -13.51 7.29
C PHE A 43 -13.73 -13.22 6.33
N GLY A 44 -13.47 -13.22 5.02
CA GLY A 44 -14.45 -12.93 3.97
C GLY A 44 -14.71 -11.43 3.70
N GLN A 45 -14.15 -10.53 4.51
CA GLN A 45 -14.55 -9.11 4.51
C GLN A 45 -13.83 -8.25 3.46
N TYR A 46 -12.81 -8.78 2.77
CA TYR A 46 -12.00 -7.97 1.84
C TYR A 46 -12.83 -7.23 0.80
N LYS A 47 -13.82 -7.90 0.18
CA LYS A 47 -14.69 -7.27 -0.83
C LYS A 47 -15.50 -6.10 -0.25
N LYS A 48 -16.04 -6.26 0.98
CA LYS A 48 -16.84 -5.25 1.67
C LYS A 48 -15.99 -4.05 2.06
N LEU A 49 -14.84 -4.31 2.69
CA LEU A 49 -13.89 -3.28 3.12
C LEU A 49 -13.36 -2.49 1.93
N LYS A 50 -12.89 -3.18 0.88
CA LYS A 50 -12.43 -2.53 -0.35
C LYS A 50 -13.50 -1.63 -0.96
N ARG A 51 -14.75 -2.12 -1.06
CA ARG A 51 -15.87 -1.32 -1.61
C ARG A 51 -16.12 -0.08 -0.74
N ALA A 52 -16.20 -0.24 0.57
CA ALA A 52 -16.41 0.86 1.49
C ALA A 52 -15.28 1.91 1.42
N THR A 53 -14.01 1.46 1.35
CA THR A 53 -12.86 2.34 1.18
C THR A 53 -12.95 3.14 -0.11
N VAL A 54 -13.22 2.50 -1.24
CA VAL A 54 -13.33 3.19 -2.54
C VAL A 54 -14.51 4.17 -2.55
N GLU A 55 -15.65 3.81 -1.97
CA GLU A 55 -16.79 4.71 -1.83
C GLU A 55 -16.46 5.92 -0.94
N HIS A 56 -15.69 5.72 0.13
CA HIS A 56 -15.27 6.81 1.00
C HIS A 56 -14.29 7.74 0.28
N VAL A 57 -13.26 7.18 -0.37
CA VAL A 57 -12.30 7.93 -1.20
C VAL A 57 -13.05 8.75 -2.26
N ARG A 58 -14.05 8.17 -2.93
CA ARG A 58 -14.87 8.91 -3.91
C ARG A 58 -15.50 10.18 -3.35
N ARG A 59 -15.87 10.19 -2.07
CA ARG A 59 -16.52 11.33 -1.43
C ARG A 59 -15.51 12.37 -0.94
N VAL A 60 -14.36 11.92 -0.43
CA VAL A 60 -13.38 12.81 0.23
C VAL A 60 -12.28 13.31 -0.71
N ALA A 61 -11.89 12.52 -1.71
CA ALA A 61 -10.81 12.84 -2.64
C ALA A 61 -11.21 13.81 -3.77
N LEU A 62 -12.41 14.41 -3.69
CA LEU A 62 -12.93 15.31 -4.72
C LEU A 62 -12.16 16.64 -4.82
N LYS A 63 -11.36 16.98 -3.80
CA LYS A 63 -10.55 18.20 -3.77
C LYS A 63 -9.20 17.94 -3.13
N GLY A 64 -8.12 18.08 -3.91
CA GLY A 64 -6.74 18.04 -3.44
C GLY A 64 -5.98 16.72 -3.69
N ARG A 65 -4.77 16.61 -3.12
CA ARG A 65 -3.88 15.47 -3.33
C ARG A 65 -4.22 14.32 -2.37
N THR A 66 -4.23 13.10 -2.91
CA THR A 66 -4.46 11.89 -2.13
C THR A 66 -3.15 11.13 -1.92
N LEU A 67 -2.85 10.80 -0.66
CA LEU A 67 -1.74 9.93 -0.27
C LEU A 67 -2.26 8.58 0.19
N GLN A 68 -1.80 7.51 -0.44
CA GLN A 68 -1.95 6.15 0.03
C GLN A 68 -0.68 5.70 0.75
N LEU A 69 -0.82 5.32 2.02
CA LEU A 69 0.24 4.67 2.78
C LEU A 69 0.06 3.16 2.66
N THR A 70 1.03 2.53 1.98
CA THR A 70 1.13 1.09 1.73
C THR A 70 -0.15 0.47 1.13
N CYS A 71 -0.26 -0.87 1.14
CA CYS A 71 -1.32 -1.66 0.51
C CYS A 71 -1.18 -1.87 -1.00
N VAL A 72 -0.36 -2.85 -1.38
CA VAL A 72 -0.20 -3.26 -2.78
C VAL A 72 -0.92 -4.58 -3.09
N TYR A 73 -1.43 -5.26 -2.05
CA TYR A 73 -2.14 -6.51 -2.23
C TYR A 73 -3.55 -6.35 -2.82
N GLY A 74 -3.85 -7.25 -3.74
CA GLY A 74 -5.09 -7.32 -4.47
C GLY A 74 -5.26 -6.16 -5.44
N LYS A 75 -6.48 -5.61 -5.48
CA LYS A 75 -6.91 -4.65 -6.51
C LYS A 75 -7.45 -3.35 -5.89
N LEU A 76 -6.93 -2.93 -4.74
CA LEU A 76 -7.36 -1.68 -4.10
C LEU A 76 -6.77 -0.46 -4.82
N THR A 77 -5.43 -0.38 -4.94
CA THR A 77 -4.73 0.74 -5.60
C THR A 77 -5.27 1.06 -6.99
N PRO A 78 -5.47 0.09 -7.91
CA PRO A 78 -6.06 0.38 -9.22
C PRO A 78 -7.45 1.01 -9.13
N ARG A 79 -8.29 0.52 -8.21
CA ARG A 79 -9.67 1.02 -8.04
C ARG A 79 -9.72 2.42 -7.42
N VAL A 80 -8.75 2.74 -6.57
CA VAL A 80 -8.57 4.09 -6.03
C VAL A 80 -8.12 5.04 -7.12
N MET A 81 -7.16 4.64 -7.97
CA MET A 81 -6.73 5.44 -9.13
C MET A 81 -7.88 5.74 -10.08
N ASP A 82 -8.69 4.74 -10.42
CA ASP A 82 -9.90 4.92 -11.24
C ASP A 82 -10.90 5.90 -10.60
N CYS A 83 -10.93 5.96 -9.28
CA CYS A 83 -11.89 6.76 -8.53
C CYS A 83 -11.51 8.24 -8.44
N ILE A 84 -10.21 8.54 -8.40
CA ILE A 84 -9.69 9.92 -8.26
C ILE A 84 -9.28 10.52 -9.61
N ASP A 85 -9.45 9.78 -10.70
CA ASP A 85 -9.17 10.25 -12.06
C ASP A 85 -9.87 11.59 -12.35
N PRO A 86 -9.18 12.58 -12.95
CA PRO A 86 -7.85 12.53 -13.56
C PRO A 86 -6.67 12.84 -12.61
N ALA A 87 -6.89 12.98 -11.31
CA ALA A 87 -5.81 13.33 -10.37
C ALA A 87 -4.80 12.18 -10.17
N PRO A 88 -3.51 12.49 -9.93
CA PRO A 88 -2.51 11.47 -9.62
C PRO A 88 -2.69 10.91 -8.21
N LEU A 89 -2.35 9.64 -8.02
CA LEU A 89 -2.29 9.00 -6.71
C LEU A 89 -0.85 9.04 -6.19
N HIS A 90 -0.63 9.62 -5.01
CA HIS A 90 0.64 9.44 -4.31
C HIS A 90 0.60 8.14 -3.53
N LEU A 91 1.61 7.30 -3.70
CA LEU A 91 1.75 6.05 -2.96
C LEU A 91 3.10 6.02 -2.28
N THR A 92 3.12 5.69 -0.99
CA THR A 92 4.35 5.63 -0.21
C THR A 92 4.46 4.30 0.52
N ASP A 93 5.61 3.65 0.39
CA ASP A 93 5.95 2.39 1.06
C ASP A 93 7.46 2.34 1.32
N ILE A 94 7.89 1.68 2.39
CA ILE A 94 9.31 1.53 2.69
C ILE A 94 9.95 0.39 1.90
N VAL A 95 9.14 -0.59 1.47
CA VAL A 95 9.56 -1.82 0.82
C VAL A 95 9.58 -1.65 -0.71
N PRO A 96 10.74 -1.74 -1.39
CA PRO A 96 10.84 -1.53 -2.84
C PRO A 96 9.96 -2.45 -3.68
N VAL A 97 9.89 -3.75 -3.34
CA VAL A 97 9.07 -4.71 -4.10
C VAL A 97 7.58 -4.36 -4.08
N GLN A 98 7.10 -3.72 -3.00
CA GLN A 98 5.71 -3.26 -2.94
C GLN A 98 5.51 -2.11 -3.95
N LEU A 99 6.42 -1.14 -4.00
CA LEU A 99 6.34 -0.05 -5.00
C LEU A 99 6.36 -0.57 -6.44
N GLU A 100 7.18 -1.58 -6.73
CA GLU A 100 7.22 -2.26 -8.04
C GLU A 100 5.87 -2.92 -8.36
N LEU A 101 5.35 -3.75 -7.45
CA LEU A 101 4.06 -4.41 -7.62
C LEU A 101 2.90 -3.40 -7.80
N ALA A 102 2.98 -2.22 -7.17
CA ALA A 102 1.97 -1.18 -7.29
C ALA A 102 2.00 -0.56 -8.69
N ARG A 103 3.20 -0.31 -9.23
CA ARG A 103 3.39 0.17 -10.59
C ARG A 103 2.93 -0.84 -11.63
N ASP A 104 3.24 -2.11 -11.44
CA ASP A 104 2.84 -3.20 -12.35
C ASP A 104 1.32 -3.36 -12.43
N LYS A 105 0.60 -3.09 -11.33
CA LYS A 105 -0.87 -3.19 -11.26
C LYS A 105 -1.58 -1.90 -11.65
N ALA A 106 -0.85 -0.79 -11.76
CA ALA A 106 -1.45 0.51 -12.02
C ALA A 106 -2.05 0.55 -13.44
N PRO A 107 -3.33 0.91 -13.59
CA PRO A 107 -3.95 1.03 -14.92
C PRO A 107 -3.34 2.20 -15.71
N ARG A 108 -2.80 3.21 -15.01
CA ARG A 108 -2.08 4.37 -15.55
C ARG A 108 -0.81 4.64 -14.74
N PRO A 109 0.29 3.93 -15.00
CA PRO A 109 1.53 4.03 -14.22
C PRO A 109 2.11 5.45 -14.17
N ASP A 110 1.89 6.26 -15.21
CA ASP A 110 2.25 7.69 -15.28
C ASP A 110 1.54 8.54 -14.22
N ARG A 111 0.42 8.08 -13.69
CA ARG A 111 -0.38 8.77 -12.65
C ARG A 111 -0.15 8.21 -11.25
N LEU A 112 0.73 7.22 -11.10
CA LEU A 112 1.10 6.68 -9.80
C LEU A 112 2.44 7.28 -9.34
N LEU A 113 2.36 8.26 -8.44
CA LEU A 113 3.52 8.91 -7.84
C LEU A 113 4.02 8.07 -6.65
N ALA A 114 4.74 7.00 -6.96
CA ALA A 114 5.30 6.08 -5.98
C ALA A 114 6.61 6.62 -5.37
N THR A 115 6.67 6.74 -4.04
CA THR A 115 7.84 7.19 -3.28
C THR A 115 8.22 6.19 -2.21
N ARG A 116 9.52 6.11 -1.89
CA ARG A 116 10.03 5.25 -0.82
C ARG A 116 10.28 6.06 0.44
N MET A 117 9.50 5.85 1.49
CA MET A 117 9.66 6.53 2.79
C MET A 117 9.21 5.63 3.95
N ASN A 118 9.70 5.90 5.16
CA ASN A 118 9.15 5.32 6.37
C ASN A 118 7.84 6.04 6.72
N ALA A 119 6.75 5.30 6.93
CA ALA A 119 5.49 5.86 7.36
C ALA A 119 5.54 6.51 8.76
N GLU A 120 6.49 6.12 9.62
CA GLU A 120 6.76 6.81 10.90
C GLU A 120 7.36 8.21 10.70
N HIS A 121 8.05 8.44 9.58
CA HIS A 121 8.79 9.68 9.31
C HIS A 121 8.64 10.04 7.82
N LEU A 122 7.49 10.61 7.47
CA LEU A 122 7.19 11.04 6.11
C LEU A 122 7.92 12.36 5.80
N ALA A 123 8.69 12.40 4.71
CA ALA A 123 9.42 13.60 4.27
C ALA A 123 8.54 14.59 3.49
N TYR A 124 7.23 14.58 3.73
CA TYR A 124 6.28 15.51 3.11
C TYR A 124 6.14 16.76 3.98
N ARG A 125 5.86 17.90 3.33
CA ARG A 125 5.47 19.10 4.07
C ARG A 125 4.11 18.88 4.71
N ASP A 126 3.89 19.49 5.87
CA ASP A 126 2.57 19.53 6.51
C ASP A 126 1.51 20.07 5.54
N ASP A 127 0.27 19.59 5.70
CA ASP A 127 -0.88 19.92 4.85
C ASP A 127 -0.67 19.70 3.34
N SER A 128 0.26 18.81 2.97
CA SER A 128 0.50 18.48 1.56
C SER A 128 -0.67 17.71 0.92
N PHE A 129 -1.41 16.94 1.71
CA PHE A 129 -2.47 16.05 1.22
C PHE A 129 -3.79 16.37 1.90
N SER A 130 -4.87 16.41 1.11
CA SER A 130 -6.23 16.59 1.64
C SER A 130 -6.86 15.26 2.04
N THR A 131 -6.35 14.14 1.52
CA THR A 131 -6.85 12.80 1.82
C THR A 131 -5.68 11.87 2.07
N LEU A 132 -5.73 11.16 3.19
CA LEU A 132 -4.76 10.13 3.54
C LEU A 132 -5.49 8.79 3.69
N MET A 133 -5.09 7.81 2.88
CA MET A 133 -5.65 6.47 2.90
C MET A 133 -4.66 5.51 3.53
N ILE A 134 -5.07 4.93 4.65
CA ILE A 134 -4.37 3.82 5.30
C ILE A 134 -5.27 2.60 5.23
N PHE A 135 -4.78 1.51 4.66
CA PHE A 135 -5.50 0.26 4.60
C PHE A 135 -4.66 -0.86 5.23
N PHE A 136 -5.03 -1.24 6.46
CA PHE A 136 -4.35 -2.27 7.25
C PHE A 136 -2.85 -2.03 7.54
N LEU A 137 -2.33 -0.81 7.48
CA LEU A 137 -0.93 -0.56 7.88
C LEU A 137 -0.72 -0.48 9.41
N LEU A 138 -1.70 0.02 10.16
CA LEU A 138 -1.49 0.44 11.56
C LEU A 138 -1.02 -0.66 12.50
N HIS A 139 -1.29 -1.93 12.18
CA HIS A 139 -0.83 -3.07 12.98
C HIS A 139 0.66 -3.41 12.76
N GLU A 140 1.28 -2.84 11.73
CA GLU A 140 2.69 -3.04 11.40
C GLU A 140 3.57 -1.94 12.00
N LEU A 141 3.00 -0.76 12.29
CA LEU A 141 3.72 0.35 12.88
C LEU A 141 3.92 0.14 14.39
N PRO A 142 5.08 0.53 14.95
CA PRO A 142 5.37 0.45 16.38
C PRO A 142 4.56 1.44 17.23
#